data_AF-A0A7V5XH00-F1
#
_entry.id   AF-A0A7V5XH00-F1
#
_cell.length_a   1.000
_cell.length_b   1.000
_cell.length_c   1.000
_cell.angle_alpha   90.00
_cell.angle_beta   90.00
_cell.angle_gamma   90.00
#
_symmetry.space_group_name_H-M   'P 1'
#
loop_
_entity.id
_entity.type
_entity.pdbx_description
1 polymer ?
#
loop_
_entity_poly.entity_id
_entity_poly.type
_entity_poly.pdbx_seq_one_letter_code
_entity_poly.pdbx_strand_id
1 'polypeptide(L)'
;MVARLEIYYLPEEYKNSWESFALYLIGSGKFNVWLRGIAKRKNFLLNQYGLFNRDTGELIITKEKEIFEILGVRFIPYEKRKEIYKKEWRKFLIK
;
A
#
# COMPACT_ATOMS: atom_id res chain seq x y z
N MET A 1 13.47 -28.32 -12.01
CA MET A 1 12.58 -27.37 -11.30
C MET A 1 13.24 -26.01 -11.37
N VAL A 2 12.65 -25.05 -12.09
CA VAL A 2 13.23 -23.71 -12.28
C VAL A 2 12.50 -22.74 -11.36
N ALA A 3 13.24 -22.02 -10.52
CA ALA A 3 12.69 -20.97 -9.67
C ALA A 3 13.12 -19.61 -10.23
N ARG A 4 12.17 -18.68 -10.35
CA ARG A 4 12.46 -17.28 -10.63
C ARG A 4 12.60 -16.54 -9.30
N LEU A 5 13.76 -15.95 -9.07
CA LEU A 5 14.02 -15.09 -7.92
C LEU A 5 13.91 -13.63 -8.37
N GLU A 6 13.21 -12.83 -7.57
CA GLU A 6 13.18 -11.38 -7.70
C GLU A 6 13.78 -10.77 -6.44
N ILE A 7 14.78 -9.91 -6.60
CA ILE A 7 15.44 -9.21 -5.51
C ILE A 7 15.16 -7.73 -5.69
N TYR A 8 14.74 -7.09 -4.60
CA TYR A 8 14.43 -5.67 -4.57
C TYR A 8 15.35 -4.98 -3.55
N TYR A 9 15.78 -3.77 -3.88
CA TYR A 9 16.60 -2.92 -3.02
C TYR A 9 15.88 -1.58 -2.80
N LEU A 10 15.88 -1.10 -1.56
CA LEU A 10 15.42 0.23 -1.22
C LEU A 10 16.63 1.17 -1.14
N PRO A 11 16.65 2.28 -1.91
CA PRO A 11 17.67 3.30 -1.77
C PRO A 11 17.76 3.84 -0.34
N GLU A 12 18.93 4.32 0.07
CA GLU A 12 19.19 4.83 1.43
C GLU A 12 18.20 5.93 1.85
N GLU A 13 17.81 6.81 0.91
CA GLU A 13 16.80 7.86 1.15
C GLU A 13 15.42 7.31 1.53
N TYR A 14 15.15 6.03 1.23
CA TYR A 14 13.92 5.31 1.53
C TYR A 14 14.10 4.17 2.54
N LYS A 15 15.20 4.12 3.31
CA LYS A 15 15.45 3.04 4.28
C LYS A 15 14.33 2.80 5.29
N ASN A 16 13.56 3.84 5.62
CA ASN A 16 12.43 3.78 6.54
C ASN A 16 11.12 3.33 5.87
N SER A 17 11.15 2.96 4.59
CA SER A 17 9.97 2.65 3.78
C SER A 17 9.66 1.16 3.67
N TRP A 18 10.33 0.31 4.46
CA TRP A 18 10.22 -1.14 4.35
C TRP A 18 8.77 -1.65 4.49
N GLU A 19 7.95 -1.04 5.34
CA GLU A 19 6.54 -1.42 5.52
C GLU A 19 5.68 -1.05 4.30
N SER A 20 5.77 0.18 3.80
CA SER A 20 5.08 0.59 2.57
C SER A 20 5.55 -0.21 1.35
N PHE A 21 6.82 -0.60 1.33
CA PHE A 21 7.39 -1.43 0.29
C PHE A 21 6.83 -2.87 0.37
N ALA A 22 6.74 -3.43 1.58
CA ALA A 22 6.09 -4.72 1.81
C ALA A 22 4.60 -4.67 1.43
N LEU A 23 3.88 -3.60 1.75
CA LEU A 23 2.49 -3.38 1.31
C LEU A 23 2.38 -3.41 -0.23
N TYR A 24 3.31 -2.77 -0.93
CA TYR A 24 3.37 -2.79 -2.39
C TYR A 24 3.64 -4.20 -2.96
N LEU A 25 4.57 -4.95 -2.37
CA LEU A 25 4.95 -6.28 -2.86
C LEU A 25 3.93 -7.39 -2.51
N ILE A 26 3.37 -7.36 -1.30
CA ILE A 26 2.45 -8.41 -0.80
C ILE A 26 1.03 -8.23 -1.37
N GLY A 27 0.70 -7.03 -1.87
CA GLY A 27 -0.54 -6.76 -2.57
C GLY A 27 -0.53 -7.26 -4.03
N SER A 28 -1.66 -7.81 -4.48
CA SER A 28 -1.86 -7.98 -5.94
C SER A 28 -1.86 -6.61 -6.64
N GLY A 29 -1.51 -6.56 -7.93
CA GLY A 29 -1.57 -5.31 -8.70
C GLY A 29 -2.96 -4.63 -8.62
N LYS A 30 -4.04 -5.41 -8.59
CA LYS A 30 -5.41 -4.89 -8.40
C LYS A 30 -5.65 -4.33 -7.01
N PHE A 31 -5.09 -4.94 -5.96
CA PHE A 31 -5.16 -4.43 -4.60
C PHE A 31 -4.45 -3.09 -4.49
N ASN A 32 -3.25 -2.99 -5.05
CA ASN A 32 -2.48 -1.75 -5.08
C ASN A 32 -3.22 -0.63 -5.81
N VAL A 33 -3.79 -0.92 -6.99
CA VAL A 33 -4.62 0.06 -7.73
C VAL A 33 -5.83 0.51 -6.92
N TRP A 34 -6.51 -0.40 -6.24
CA TRP A 34 -7.67 -0.08 -5.42
C TRP A 34 -7.30 0.83 -4.23
N LEU A 35 -6.26 0.48 -3.48
CA LEU A 35 -5.80 1.26 -2.32
C LEU A 35 -5.27 2.65 -2.73
N ARG A 36 -4.51 2.73 -3.82
CA ARG A 36 -4.10 4.02 -4.42
C ARG A 36 -5.28 4.85 -4.90
N GLY A 37 -6.33 4.22 -5.38
CA GLY A 37 -7.58 4.90 -5.73
C GLY A 37 -8.25 5.56 -4.51
N ILE A 38 -8.18 4.91 -3.34
CA ILE A 38 -8.64 5.51 -2.06
C ILE A 38 -7.76 6.69 -1.68
N ALA A 39 -6.44 6.52 -1.69
CA ALA A 39 -5.47 7.59 -1.41
C ALA A 39 -5.70 8.81 -2.30
N LYS A 40 -5.84 8.61 -3.61
CA LYS A 40 -6.07 9.67 -4.58
C LYS A 40 -7.35 10.47 -4.30
N ARG A 41 -8.44 9.81 -3.87
CA ARG A 41 -9.70 10.49 -3.49
C ARG A 41 -9.57 11.35 -2.23
N LYS A 42 -8.57 11.07 -1.39
CA LYS A 42 -8.23 11.82 -0.18
C LYS A 42 -7.07 12.82 -0.39
N ASN A 43 -6.72 13.10 -1.64
CA ASN A 43 -5.60 13.95 -2.01
C ASN A 43 -4.22 13.48 -1.51
N PHE A 44 -4.02 12.16 -1.48
CA PHE A 44 -2.73 11.54 -1.20
C PHE A 44 -2.17 10.82 -2.42
N LEU A 45 -0.85 10.71 -2.47
CA LEU A 45 -0.11 9.82 -3.36
C LEU A 45 0.41 8.64 -2.54
N LEU A 46 -0.07 7.44 -2.81
CA LEU A 46 0.47 6.20 -2.23
C LEU A 46 1.35 5.49 -3.26
N ASN A 47 2.62 5.25 -2.92
CA ASN A 47 3.54 4.47 -3.74
C ASN A 47 4.32 3.47 -2.86
N GLN A 48 5.34 2.81 -3.42
CA GLN A 48 6.14 1.81 -2.69
C GLN A 48 7.01 2.39 -1.57
N TYR A 49 7.21 3.71 -1.55
CA TYR A 49 8.02 4.42 -0.56
C TYR A 49 7.20 5.03 0.57
N GLY A 50 5.87 5.12 0.44
CA GLY A 50 5.03 5.66 1.50
C GLY A 50 3.77 6.33 0.98
N LEU A 51 3.09 6.99 1.90
CA LEU A 51 1.98 7.90 1.64
C LEU A 51 2.48 9.34 1.68
N PHE A 52 2.17 10.11 0.66
CA PHE A 52 2.63 11.48 0.48
C PHE A 52 1.44 12.42 0.33
N ASN A 53 1.62 13.66 0.75
CA ASN A 53 0.74 14.74 0.35
C ASN A 53 0.87 14.91 -1.18
N ARG A 54 -0.26 14.90 -1.89
CA ARG A 54 -0.24 14.89 -3.34
C ARG A 54 0.13 16.24 -3.95
N ASP A 55 -0.12 17.33 -3.23
CA ASP A 55 0.13 18.69 -3.72
C ASP A 55 1.54 19.16 -3.39
N THR A 56 2.02 18.87 -2.17
CA THR A 56 3.35 19.30 -1.71
C THR A 56 4.44 18.27 -2.00
N GLY A 57 4.08 17.00 -2.22
CA GLY A 57 5.03 15.90 -2.35
C GLY A 57 5.68 15.47 -1.03
N GLU A 58 5.27 16.06 0.10
CA GLU A 58 5.83 15.73 1.41
C GLU A 58 5.44 14.33 1.85
N LEU A 59 6.40 13.59 2.42
CA LEU A 59 6.16 12.29 3.02
C LEU A 59 5.32 12.44 4.28
N ILE A 60 4.20 11.73 4.35
CA ILE A 60 3.31 11.72 5.51
C ILE A 60 3.70 10.55 6.42
N ILE A 61 3.74 9.34 5.87
CA ILE A 61 4.02 8.13 6.65
C ILE A 61 4.50 6.98 5.77
N THR A 62 5.28 6.06 6.35
CA THR A 62 5.74 4.84 5.69
C THR A 62 5.21 3.55 6.30
N LYS A 63 4.64 3.62 7.51
CA LYS A 63 4.16 2.47 8.28
C LYS A 63 2.83 1.97 7.76
N GLU A 64 2.72 0.67 7.56
CA GLU A 64 1.58 0.07 6.86
C GLU A 64 0.27 0.33 7.60
N LYS A 65 0.24 0.03 8.90
CA LYS A 65 -0.96 0.18 9.72
C LYS A 65 -1.49 1.62 9.73
N GLU A 66 -0.58 2.60 9.81
CA GLU A 66 -0.92 4.03 9.81
C GLU A 66 -1.41 4.49 8.43
N ILE A 67 -0.87 3.95 7.33
CA ILE A 67 -1.41 4.17 5.98
C ILE A 67 -2.88 3.71 5.91
N PHE A 68 -3.18 2.50 6.38
CA PHE A 68 -4.56 1.99 6.40
C PHE A 68 -5.50 2.92 7.19
N GLU A 69 -5.07 3.36 8.37
CA GLU A 69 -5.82 4.27 9.25
C GLU A 69 -6.11 5.62 8.58
N ILE A 70 -5.10 6.30 8.04
CA ILE A 70 -5.25 7.58 7.32
C ILE A 70 -6.20 7.43 6.11
N LEU A 71 -6.12 6.29 5.43
CA LEU A 71 -6.98 5.99 4.28
C LEU A 71 -8.42 5.59 4.68
N GLY A 72 -8.75 5.50 5.97
CA GLY A 72 -10.07 5.09 6.44
C GLY A 72 -10.39 3.64 6.09
N VAL A 73 -9.38 2.77 6.12
CA VAL A 73 -9.49 1.35 5.80
C VAL A 73 -9.01 0.56 7.02
N ARG A 74 -9.84 -0.33 7.55
CA ARG A 74 -9.37 -1.30 8.55
C ARG A 74 -8.25 -2.14 7.95
N PHE A 75 -7.25 -2.48 8.76
CA PHE A 75 -6.11 -3.30 8.31
C PHE A 75 -6.60 -4.58 7.62
N ILE A 76 -6.14 -4.80 6.39
CA ILE A 76 -6.50 -5.97 5.60
C ILE A 76 -5.41 -7.03 5.75
N PRO A 77 -5.72 -8.23 6.27
CA PRO A 77 -4.77 -9.33 6.37
C PRO A 77 -4.14 -9.67 5.01
N TYR A 78 -2.88 -10.10 5.00
CA TYR A 78 -2.11 -10.35 3.78
C TYR A 78 -2.80 -11.34 2.84
N GLU A 79 -3.40 -12.39 3.40
CA GLU A 79 -4.10 -13.45 2.68
C GLU A 79 -5.30 -12.89 1.89
N LYS A 80 -5.90 -11.81 2.40
CA LYS A 80 -7.07 -11.14 1.83
C LYS A 80 -6.73 -10.10 0.76
N ARG A 81 -5.45 -9.90 0.40
CA ARG A 81 -5.01 -8.90 -0.62
C ARG A 81 -4.91 -9.46 -2.04
N LYS A 82 -5.28 -10.73 -2.22
CA LYS A 82 -5.34 -11.42 -3.52
C LYS A 82 -6.59 -11.00 -4.31
N GLU A 83 -6.50 -11.00 -5.64
CA GLU A 83 -7.60 -10.56 -6.53
C GLU A 83 -8.91 -11.34 -6.32
N ILE A 84 -8.84 -12.61 -5.93
CA ILE A 84 -10.02 -13.43 -5.60
C ILE A 84 -10.89 -12.82 -4.49
N TYR A 85 -10.31 -12.01 -3.58
CA TYR A 85 -11.01 -11.35 -2.48
C TYR A 85 -11.44 -9.91 -2.82
N LYS A 86 -11.30 -9.45 -4.07
CA LYS A 86 -11.58 -8.06 -4.48
C LYS A 86 -12.97 -7.56 -4.07
N LYS A 87 -13.98 -8.43 -4.10
CA LYS A 87 -15.35 -8.08 -3.69
C LYS A 87 -15.47 -7.85 -2.18
N GLU A 88 -14.57 -8.42 -1.38
CA GLU A 88 -14.57 -8.30 0.09
C GLU A 88 -13.86 -7.05 0.59
N TRP A 89 -12.90 -6.47 -0.16
CA TRP A 89 -12.10 -5.33 0.31
C TRP A 89 -12.93 -4.14 0.78
N ARG A 90 -14.08 -3.87 0.14
CA ARG A 90 -14.99 -2.78 0.53
C ARG A 90 -15.56 -2.97 1.93
N LYS A 91 -15.62 -4.20 2.45
CA LYS A 91 -16.06 -4.48 3.83
C LYS A 91 -15.10 -3.90 4.87
N PHE A 92 -13.85 -3.62 4.50
CA PHE A 92 -12.84 -3.05 5.39
C PHE A 92 -12.88 -1.52 5.44
N LEU A 93 -13.63 -0.85 4.55
CA LEU A 93 -13.82 0.60 4.65
C LEU A 93 -14.50 0.95 5.98
N ILE A 94 -13.94 1.94 6.67
CA ILE A 94 -14.56 2.55 7.84
C ILE A 94 -15.63 3.50 7.29
N LYS A 95 -16.87 3.35 7.77
CA LYS A 95 -18.00 4.21 7.40
C LYS A 95 -17.92 5.53 8.15
#